data_AF-A0A522LKV3-F1
#
_entry.id   AF-A0A522LKV3-F1
#
_cell.length_a   1.000
_cell.length_b   1.000
_cell.length_c   1.000
_cell.angle_alpha   90.00
_cell.angle_beta   90.00
_cell.angle_gamma   90.00
#
_symmetry.space_group_name_H-M   'P 1'
#
loop_
_entity.id
_entity.type
_entity.pdbx_description
1 polymer ?
#
loop_
_entity_poly.entity_id
_entity_poly.type
_entity_poly.pdbx_seq_one_letter_code
_entity_poly.pdbx_strand_id
1 'polypeptide(L)'
;MYLFGDRTMQKTGKTMKRKLAILSLACLLSASGPAFAQNFAQNFAKNKEKAAVAKEVVEAKEAASIEAGETSRRGVWVSVFSAKSVLYSKEGVNSLIAKCKKAKINEIYLQFLQSGNAYYDSRICDRSKYDQMIKAAGVDTLDLLLREAQENNIKVFAWVNVLSLGKNDKAEILTKFGNSILTRDQYGRPSKTDSKMELDKYYLREDQIFLEPGDPRVEEYVLTIINEIINRYPLLSGIHLDYIRYPSPVPFIPGSRFIKFGLTYGYGPKNVERFKDKTGLNVLETLNNEDEYLAWDNWKRQQITDLVRKISSLVKVKSAELLVSCAVIPLTERAYSNAFQDWSYWLEEGVIDYAVLMDYTRDNQFAKEVV
;
A
#
# COMPACT_ATOMS: atom_id res chain seq x y z
N MET A 1 15.98 -1.65 57.86
CA MET A 1 16.54 -2.51 58.93
C MET A 1 16.87 -3.85 58.28
N TYR A 2 18.17 -4.17 58.26
CA TYR A 2 18.87 -5.31 57.62
C TYR A 2 18.87 -5.40 56.09
N LEU A 3 19.96 -5.69 55.36
CA LEU A 3 21.42 -5.40 55.35
C LEU A 3 22.03 -6.47 54.39
N PHE A 4 22.84 -6.03 53.40
CA PHE A 4 23.94 -6.69 52.66
C PHE A 4 23.82 -8.16 52.20
N GLY A 5 24.38 -8.62 51.07
CA GLY A 5 25.34 -8.17 50.06
C GLY A 5 25.38 -9.32 49.03
N ASP A 6 26.30 -9.53 48.10
CA ASP A 6 27.34 -8.78 47.40
C ASP A 6 27.59 -9.63 46.14
N ARG A 7 28.23 -9.02 45.15
CA ARG A 7 28.63 -9.56 43.84
C ARG A 7 29.35 -10.91 43.96
N THR A 8 28.99 -11.86 43.09
CA THR A 8 29.88 -12.52 42.11
C THR A 8 29.20 -13.76 41.50
N MET A 9 28.89 -13.71 40.20
CA MET A 9 28.88 -14.84 39.25
C MET A 9 28.34 -14.36 37.89
N GLN A 10 29.11 -13.46 37.25
CA GLN A 10 29.16 -13.43 35.80
C GLN A 10 29.84 -14.72 35.31
N LYS A 11 29.29 -15.31 34.24
CA LYS A 11 29.80 -16.45 33.44
C LYS A 11 29.26 -17.85 33.75
N THR A 12 27.94 -18.07 33.66
CA THR A 12 27.41 -19.43 33.32
C THR A 12 26.05 -19.46 32.58
N GLY A 13 25.38 -18.32 32.36
CA GLY A 13 24.04 -18.32 31.74
C GLY A 13 23.97 -18.24 30.21
N LYS A 14 25.03 -17.81 29.52
CA LYS A 14 25.02 -17.61 28.05
C LYS A 14 25.37 -18.87 27.24
N THR A 15 25.83 -19.93 27.90
CA THR A 15 26.31 -21.16 27.25
C THR A 15 25.25 -22.26 27.16
N MET A 16 24.12 -22.15 27.87
CA MET A 16 23.07 -23.18 27.90
C MET A 16 21.98 -22.96 26.84
N LYS A 17 21.57 -21.72 26.55
CA LYS A 17 20.59 -21.43 25.49
C LYS A 17 21.14 -21.59 24.07
N ARG A 18 22.47 -21.46 23.87
CA ARG A 18 23.13 -21.82 22.60
C ARG A 18 23.30 -23.34 22.43
N LYS A 19 23.42 -24.11 23.51
CA LYS A 19 23.58 -25.58 23.42
C LYS A 19 22.25 -26.31 23.15
N LEU A 20 21.10 -25.78 23.58
CA LEU A 20 19.80 -26.41 23.27
C LEU A 20 19.35 -26.19 21.83
N ALA A 21 19.59 -25.01 21.23
CA ALA A 21 19.27 -24.78 19.81
C ALA A 21 20.20 -25.54 18.84
N ILE A 22 21.42 -25.88 19.28
CA ILE A 22 22.36 -26.69 18.49
C ILE A 22 22.03 -28.19 18.58
N LEU A 23 21.48 -28.67 19.70
CA LEU A 23 21.05 -30.08 19.82
C LEU A 23 19.77 -30.39 19.02
N SER A 24 18.85 -29.44 18.85
CA SER A 24 17.65 -29.65 18.01
C SER A 24 17.96 -29.63 16.51
N LEU A 25 19.04 -28.96 16.08
CA LEU A 25 19.49 -28.94 14.69
C LEU A 25 20.36 -30.15 14.34
N ALA A 26 21.11 -30.69 15.31
CA ALA A 26 21.91 -31.90 15.14
C ALA A 26 21.05 -33.16 14.91
N CYS A 27 19.84 -33.23 15.49
CA CYS A 27 18.91 -34.34 15.28
C CYS A 27 18.20 -34.33 13.91
N LEU A 28 18.20 -33.19 13.19
CA LEU A 28 17.69 -33.11 11.81
C LEU A 28 18.77 -33.41 10.74
N LEU A 29 20.04 -33.25 11.10
CA LEU A 29 21.18 -33.54 10.22
C LEU A 29 21.64 -35.01 10.28
N SER A 30 21.16 -35.80 11.25
CA SER A 30 21.42 -37.24 11.31
C SER A 30 20.48 -38.09 10.45
N ALA A 31 19.52 -37.47 9.75
CA ALA A 31 18.56 -38.15 8.86
C ALA A 31 18.63 -37.69 7.39
N SER A 32 19.58 -36.83 7.03
CA SER A 32 19.79 -36.35 5.66
C SER A 32 21.29 -36.33 5.35
N GLY A 33 21.68 -36.94 4.24
CA GLY A 33 23.09 -37.23 3.92
C GLY A 33 24.01 -35.99 3.87
N PRO A 34 25.34 -36.18 3.88
CA PRO A 34 26.36 -35.13 4.04
C PRO A 34 26.26 -33.96 3.04
N ALA A 35 25.67 -34.19 1.86
CA ALA A 35 25.42 -33.15 0.87
C ALA A 35 24.37 -32.10 1.31
N PHE A 36 23.35 -32.49 2.09
CA PHE A 36 22.32 -31.58 2.58
C PHE A 36 22.87 -30.64 3.68
N ALA A 37 23.71 -31.18 4.57
CA ALA A 37 24.38 -30.42 5.62
C ALA A 37 25.32 -29.34 5.05
N GLN A 38 26.09 -29.69 4.01
CA GLN A 38 26.96 -28.74 3.32
C GLN A 38 26.18 -27.67 2.56
N ASN A 39 25.12 -28.04 1.83
CA ASN A 39 24.26 -27.07 1.15
C ASN A 39 23.55 -26.13 2.14
N PHE A 40 23.07 -26.65 3.28
CA PHE A 40 22.45 -25.83 4.31
C PHE A 40 23.45 -24.87 4.96
N ALA A 41 24.65 -25.33 5.31
CA ALA A 41 25.70 -24.48 5.88
C ALA A 41 26.18 -23.41 4.89
N GLN A 42 26.35 -23.76 3.62
CA GLN A 42 26.72 -22.82 2.56
C GLN A 42 25.62 -21.78 2.29
N ASN A 43 24.34 -22.21 2.25
CA ASN A 43 23.21 -21.30 2.09
C ASN A 43 23.02 -20.40 3.32
N PHE A 44 23.24 -20.92 4.52
CA PHE A 44 23.16 -20.15 5.76
C PHE A 44 24.32 -19.14 5.87
N ALA A 45 25.53 -19.52 5.44
CA ALA A 45 26.68 -18.62 5.35
C ALA A 45 26.45 -17.52 4.29
N LYS A 46 25.99 -17.88 3.09
CA LYS A 46 25.59 -16.92 2.04
C LYS A 46 24.49 -15.98 2.51
N ASN A 47 23.50 -16.46 3.26
CA ASN A 47 22.43 -15.60 3.80
C ASN A 47 22.95 -14.66 4.89
N LYS A 48 23.91 -15.09 5.72
CA LYS A 48 24.57 -14.21 6.69
C LYS A 48 25.45 -13.15 6.03
N GLU A 49 26.22 -13.51 5.01
CA GLU A 49 27.01 -12.55 4.24
C GLU A 49 26.10 -11.57 3.49
N LYS A 50 25.02 -12.05 2.86
CA LYS A 50 24.01 -11.17 2.24
C LYS A 50 23.35 -10.24 3.27
N ALA A 51 23.03 -10.72 4.47
CA ALA A 51 22.45 -9.89 5.52
C ALA A 51 23.46 -8.88 6.09
N ALA A 52 24.74 -9.23 6.20
CA ALA A 52 25.79 -8.33 6.62
C ALA A 52 26.06 -7.24 5.57
N VAL A 53 26.14 -7.62 4.29
CA VAL A 53 26.28 -6.68 3.17
C VAL A 53 25.04 -5.79 3.04
N ALA A 54 23.83 -6.34 3.19
CA ALA A 54 22.60 -5.54 3.20
C ALA A 54 22.61 -4.52 4.34
N LYS A 55 23.07 -4.92 5.52
CA LYS A 55 23.21 -4.03 6.67
C LYS A 55 24.24 -2.92 6.42
N GLU A 56 25.42 -3.25 5.90
CA GLU A 56 26.45 -2.26 5.54
C GLU A 56 25.97 -1.31 4.43
N VAL A 57 25.20 -1.80 3.46
CA VAL A 57 24.59 -0.98 2.40
C VAL A 57 23.52 -0.04 2.96
N VAL A 58 22.72 -0.49 3.92
CA VAL A 58 21.73 0.36 4.60
C VAL A 58 22.43 1.42 5.44
N GLU A 59 23.45 1.05 6.22
CA GLU A 59 24.22 1.99 7.03
C GLU A 59 24.98 3.01 6.16
N ALA A 60 25.50 2.59 5.01
CA ALA A 60 26.13 3.49 4.04
C ALA A 60 25.13 4.42 3.35
N LYS A 61 23.91 3.94 3.04
CA LYS A 61 22.82 4.78 2.50
C LYS A 61 22.30 5.79 3.53
N GLU A 62 22.21 5.40 4.81
CA GLU A 62 21.85 6.32 5.91
C GLU A 62 22.95 7.37 6.13
N ALA A 63 24.22 6.98 6.07
CA ALA A 63 25.33 7.94 6.17
C ALA A 63 25.34 8.92 4.98
N ALA A 64 25.09 8.43 3.76
CA ALA A 64 25.03 9.25 2.56
C ALA A 64 23.81 10.19 2.53
N SER A 65 22.65 9.79 3.07
CA SER A 65 21.47 10.66 3.18
C SER A 65 21.66 11.77 4.22
N ILE A 66 22.38 11.48 5.31
CA ILE A 66 22.78 12.47 6.31
C ILE A 66 23.78 13.48 5.73
N GLU A 67 24.77 13.02 4.96
CA GLU A 67 25.75 13.91 4.30
C GLU A 67 25.14 14.73 3.15
N ALA A 68 24.13 14.20 2.45
CA ALA A 68 23.40 14.89 1.38
C ALA A 68 22.41 15.96 1.90
N GLY A 69 22.28 16.13 3.21
CA GLY A 69 21.33 17.06 3.81
C GLY A 69 19.86 16.66 3.59
N GLU A 70 19.57 15.38 3.34
CA GLU A 70 18.19 14.90 3.22
C GLU A 70 17.49 15.09 4.55
N THR A 71 16.68 16.16 4.64
CA THR A 71 15.81 16.36 5.80
C THR A 71 14.87 15.17 5.92
N SER A 72 14.91 14.47 7.05
CA SER A 72 13.94 13.43 7.40
C SER A 72 12.52 13.84 7.00
N ARG A 73 11.88 13.01 6.16
CA ARG A 73 10.51 13.23 5.66
C ARG A 73 9.55 13.22 6.83
N ARG A 74 8.79 14.30 6.97
CA ARG A 74 7.77 14.49 7.99
C ARG A 74 6.50 14.88 7.28
N GLY A 75 5.72 13.86 6.93
CA GLY A 75 4.48 13.99 6.18
C GLY A 75 3.25 14.10 7.08
N VAL A 76 2.18 14.69 6.54
CA VAL A 76 0.84 14.65 7.12
C VAL A 76 -0.20 14.36 6.05
N TRP A 77 -1.08 13.39 6.30
CA TRP A 77 -2.30 13.22 5.51
C TRP A 77 -3.33 14.26 5.90
N VAL A 78 -3.81 15.00 4.91
CA VAL A 78 -4.88 15.98 5.05
C VAL A 78 -6.10 15.45 4.31
N SER A 79 -6.97 14.77 5.07
CA SER A 79 -8.21 14.19 4.56
C SER A 79 -9.31 15.24 4.44
N VAL A 80 -10.20 15.04 3.47
CA VAL A 80 -11.43 15.83 3.29
C VAL A 80 -12.45 15.65 4.42
N PHE A 81 -12.24 14.66 5.30
CA PHE A 81 -13.07 14.41 6.48
C PHE A 81 -12.55 15.08 7.75
N SER A 82 -11.47 15.89 7.68
CA SER A 82 -10.92 16.50 8.89
C SER A 82 -11.93 17.42 9.56
N ALA A 83 -12.02 17.36 10.90
CA ALA A 83 -12.96 18.17 11.69
C ALA A 83 -12.85 19.68 11.42
N LYS A 84 -11.68 20.14 10.97
CA LYS A 84 -11.51 21.46 10.37
C LYS A 84 -11.56 21.28 8.87
N SER A 85 -12.59 21.80 8.20
CA SER A 85 -12.72 21.78 6.73
C SER A 85 -11.68 22.69 6.07
N VAL A 86 -10.41 22.28 6.10
CA VAL A 86 -9.23 23.11 5.76
C VAL A 86 -9.40 23.80 4.40
N LEU A 87 -9.91 23.06 3.42
CA LEU A 87 -10.04 23.52 2.04
C LEU A 87 -11.27 24.40 1.77
N TYR A 88 -12.07 24.75 2.78
CA TYR A 88 -13.30 25.54 2.61
C TYR A 88 -13.12 27.02 3.02
N SER A 89 -11.90 27.46 3.35
CA SER A 89 -11.59 28.85 3.69
C SER A 89 -10.11 29.18 3.49
N LYS A 90 -9.78 30.46 3.28
CA LYS A 90 -8.39 30.92 3.20
C LYS A 90 -7.66 30.75 4.54
N GLU A 91 -8.37 31.03 5.63
CA GLU A 91 -7.86 30.92 7.00
C GLU A 91 -7.53 29.46 7.34
N GLY A 92 -8.33 28.50 6.85
CA GLY A 92 -8.08 27.08 6.97
C GLY A 92 -6.75 26.67 6.35
N VAL A 93 -6.51 27.09 5.10
CA VAL A 93 -5.26 26.85 4.37
C VAL A 93 -4.07 27.47 5.12
N ASN A 94 -4.15 28.75 5.46
CA ASN A 94 -3.07 29.45 6.17
C ASN A 94 -2.76 28.81 7.53
N SER A 95 -3.79 28.35 8.25
CA SER A 95 -3.62 27.65 9.52
C SER A 95 -2.94 26.28 9.35
N LEU A 96 -3.23 25.55 8.27
CA LEU A 96 -2.55 24.30 7.96
C LEU A 96 -1.05 24.53 7.72
N ILE A 97 -0.70 25.52 6.89
CA ILE A 97 0.70 25.85 6.58
C ILE A 97 1.44 26.28 7.85
N ALA A 98 0.84 27.15 8.66
CA ALA A 98 1.42 27.59 9.93
C ALA A 98 1.66 26.41 10.91
N LYS A 99 0.73 25.44 10.98
CA LYS A 99 0.90 24.23 11.78
C LYS A 99 2.03 23.34 11.25
N CYS A 100 2.10 23.17 9.93
CA CYS A 100 3.16 22.36 9.33
C CYS A 100 4.53 22.94 9.65
N LYS A 101 4.71 24.27 9.51
CA LYS A 101 5.94 24.97 9.91
C LYS A 101 6.27 24.75 11.39
N LYS A 102 5.29 24.96 12.28
CA LYS A 102 5.49 24.79 13.73
C LYS A 102 5.90 23.36 14.10
N ALA A 103 5.32 22.36 13.42
CA ALA A 103 5.60 20.95 13.63
C ALA A 103 6.81 20.43 12.84
N LYS A 104 7.45 21.27 12.02
CA LYS A 104 8.53 20.89 11.08
C LYS A 104 8.11 19.79 10.10
N ILE A 105 6.84 19.78 9.72
CA ILE A 105 6.28 18.95 8.64
C ILE A 105 6.70 19.58 7.31
N ASN A 106 7.25 18.77 6.41
CA ASN A 106 7.74 19.18 5.09
C ASN A 106 7.03 18.49 3.92
N GLU A 107 6.08 17.58 4.19
CA GLU A 107 5.24 16.96 3.17
C GLU A 107 3.76 16.97 3.57
N ILE A 108 2.88 17.27 2.61
CA ILE A 108 1.42 17.19 2.76
C ILE A 108 0.89 16.21 1.71
N TYR A 109 0.22 15.15 2.17
CA TYR A 109 -0.58 14.26 1.30
C TYR A 109 -2.02 14.76 1.32
N LEU A 110 -2.36 15.62 0.35
CA LEU A 110 -3.65 16.30 0.30
C LEU A 110 -4.65 15.47 -0.50
N GLN A 111 -5.80 15.18 0.08
CA GLN A 111 -6.77 14.30 -0.57
C GLN A 111 -7.51 14.98 -1.73
N PHE A 112 -7.24 14.52 -2.96
CA PHE A 112 -7.84 15.04 -4.20
C PHE A 112 -9.03 14.20 -4.65
N LEU A 113 -8.94 12.87 -4.53
CA LEU A 113 -9.99 11.96 -4.95
C LEU A 113 -10.37 11.05 -3.80
N GLN A 114 -11.66 11.06 -3.43
CA GLN A 114 -12.19 10.20 -2.37
C GLN A 114 -13.54 9.62 -2.80
N SER A 115 -13.65 8.29 -2.76
CA SER A 115 -14.87 7.55 -3.12
C SER A 115 -15.42 7.92 -4.52
N GLY A 116 -14.54 8.19 -5.48
CA GLY A 116 -14.90 8.62 -6.84
C GLY A 116 -15.39 10.07 -6.97
N ASN A 117 -15.36 10.87 -5.89
CA ASN A 117 -15.66 12.30 -5.95
C ASN A 117 -14.35 13.10 -6.01
N ALA A 118 -14.31 14.10 -6.89
CA ALA A 118 -13.20 15.02 -7.01
C ALA A 118 -13.37 16.21 -6.05
N TYR A 119 -12.31 16.44 -5.28
CA TYR A 119 -12.10 17.63 -4.47
C TYR A 119 -11.17 18.63 -5.18
N TYR A 120 -11.00 18.45 -6.48
CA TYR A 120 -10.23 19.25 -7.40
C TYR A 120 -11.04 19.57 -8.67
N ASP A 121 -10.50 20.41 -9.53
CA ASP A 121 -11.09 20.88 -10.79
C ASP A 121 -11.14 19.77 -11.86
N SER A 122 -12.01 18.78 -11.65
CA SER A 122 -12.14 17.62 -12.55
C SER A 122 -13.18 17.83 -13.66
N ARG A 123 -12.96 17.17 -14.79
CA ARG A 123 -13.94 16.96 -15.88
C ARG A 123 -14.34 15.48 -16.02
N ILE A 124 -13.74 14.60 -15.23
CA ILE A 124 -13.88 13.13 -15.32
C ILE A 124 -14.73 12.58 -14.17
N CYS A 125 -14.57 13.15 -12.97
CA CYS A 125 -15.26 12.75 -11.75
C CYS A 125 -16.27 13.82 -11.32
N ASP A 126 -17.22 13.47 -10.45
CA ASP A 126 -18.12 14.45 -9.84
C ASP A 126 -17.30 15.46 -9.01
N ARG A 127 -17.28 16.71 -9.49
CA ARG A 127 -16.57 17.86 -8.90
C ARG A 127 -17.44 18.68 -7.94
N SER A 128 -18.67 18.26 -7.65
CA SER A 128 -19.61 19.02 -6.81
C SER A 128 -19.01 19.41 -5.45
N LYS A 129 -18.11 18.58 -4.91
CA LYS A 129 -17.37 18.87 -3.67
C LYS A 129 -16.36 20.00 -3.83
N TYR A 130 -15.61 20.01 -4.92
CA TYR A 130 -14.70 21.11 -5.26
C TYR A 130 -15.47 22.43 -5.47
N ASP A 131 -16.61 22.41 -6.17
CA ASP A 131 -17.41 23.62 -6.38
C ASP A 131 -17.95 24.18 -5.05
N GLN A 132 -18.32 23.31 -4.11
CA GLN A 132 -18.70 23.72 -2.74
C GLN A 132 -17.52 24.37 -1.99
N MET A 133 -16.30 23.84 -2.15
CA MET A 133 -15.10 24.43 -1.54
C MET A 133 -14.86 25.85 -2.06
N ILE A 134 -14.90 26.05 -3.39
CA ILE A 134 -14.73 27.38 -3.99
C ILE A 134 -15.82 28.33 -3.51
N LYS A 135 -17.08 27.90 -3.54
CA LYS A 135 -18.20 28.74 -3.12
C LYS A 135 -18.07 29.19 -1.67
N ALA A 136 -17.62 28.30 -0.79
CA ALA A 136 -17.43 28.62 0.63
C ALA A 136 -16.25 29.56 0.87
N ALA A 137 -15.13 29.35 0.17
CA ALA A 137 -13.91 30.13 0.38
C ALA A 137 -13.87 31.44 -0.43
N GLY A 138 -14.69 31.57 -1.47
CA GLY A 138 -14.63 32.65 -2.46
C GLY A 138 -13.37 32.64 -3.33
N VAL A 139 -12.62 31.52 -3.35
CA VAL A 139 -11.35 31.33 -4.07
C VAL A 139 -11.07 29.85 -4.27
N ASP A 140 -10.25 29.50 -5.26
CA ASP A 140 -9.63 28.17 -5.33
C ASP A 140 -8.60 27.98 -4.20
N THR A 141 -8.99 27.20 -3.19
CA THR A 141 -8.16 26.89 -2.02
C THR A 141 -7.08 25.86 -2.28
N LEU A 142 -7.20 25.02 -3.32
CA LEU A 142 -6.12 24.11 -3.72
C LEU A 142 -4.97 24.91 -4.32
N ASP A 143 -5.26 25.78 -5.29
CA ASP A 143 -4.25 26.63 -5.91
C ASP A 143 -3.59 27.56 -4.88
N LEU A 144 -4.37 28.06 -3.90
CA LEU A 144 -3.83 28.81 -2.75
C LEU A 144 -2.89 27.95 -1.91
N LEU A 145 -3.32 26.76 -1.49
CA LEU A 145 -2.52 25.87 -0.65
C LEU A 145 -1.20 25.48 -1.32
N LEU A 146 -1.23 25.16 -2.62
CA LEU A 146 -0.02 24.79 -3.36
C LEU A 146 0.99 25.94 -3.41
N ARG A 147 0.55 27.18 -3.64
CA ARG A 147 1.42 28.36 -3.61
C ARG A 147 2.02 28.60 -2.22
N GLU A 148 1.17 28.62 -1.20
CA GLU A 148 1.60 28.82 0.20
C GLU A 148 2.56 27.73 0.67
N ALA A 149 2.32 26.46 0.27
CA ALA A 149 3.20 25.36 0.60
C ALA A 149 4.57 25.51 -0.08
N GLN A 150 4.60 25.87 -1.38
CA GLN A 150 5.84 26.11 -2.11
C GLN A 150 6.67 27.23 -1.48
N GLU A 151 6.06 28.38 -1.15
CA GLU A 151 6.73 29.51 -0.50
C GLU A 151 7.31 29.14 0.88
N ASN A 152 6.79 28.10 1.51
CA ASN A 152 7.23 27.60 2.80
C ASN A 152 8.07 26.31 2.72
N ASN A 153 8.52 25.92 1.52
CA ASN A 153 9.30 24.69 1.26
C ASN A 153 8.62 23.40 1.77
N ILE A 154 7.29 23.33 1.62
CA ILE A 154 6.49 22.15 1.96
C ILE A 154 6.05 21.49 0.64
N LYS A 155 6.43 20.23 0.45
CA LYS A 155 6.00 19.44 -0.70
C LYS A 155 4.54 19.06 -0.56
N VAL A 156 3.78 19.11 -1.65
CA VAL A 156 2.36 18.70 -1.66
C VAL A 156 2.17 17.60 -2.69
N PHE A 157 1.55 16.51 -2.26
CA PHE A 157 1.25 15.35 -3.08
C PHE A 157 -0.27 15.21 -3.20
N ALA A 158 -0.75 14.95 -4.41
CA ALA A 158 -2.17 14.65 -4.59
C ALA A 158 -2.43 13.20 -4.13
N TRP A 159 -3.12 13.07 -3.01
CA TRP A 159 -3.57 11.79 -2.46
C TRP A 159 -4.86 11.34 -3.16
N VAL A 160 -4.80 10.17 -3.79
CA VAL A 160 -5.85 9.61 -4.63
C VAL A 160 -6.24 8.22 -4.11
N ASN A 161 -7.50 8.04 -3.72
CA ASN A 161 -8.07 6.71 -3.49
C ASN A 161 -8.34 6.04 -4.84
N VAL A 162 -7.50 5.10 -5.24
CA VAL A 162 -7.43 4.61 -6.63
C VAL A 162 -8.54 3.60 -6.95
N LEU A 163 -8.58 2.47 -6.24
CA LEU A 163 -9.50 1.37 -6.57
C LEU A 163 -10.73 1.29 -5.66
N SER A 164 -10.75 2.03 -4.54
CA SER A 164 -11.91 2.07 -3.64
C SER A 164 -12.83 3.25 -3.95
N LEU A 165 -14.12 2.95 -4.14
CA LEU A 165 -15.21 3.92 -4.22
C LEU A 165 -15.92 4.10 -2.87
N GLY A 166 -15.39 3.52 -1.78
CA GLY A 166 -16.03 3.53 -0.47
C GLY A 166 -17.44 2.96 -0.55
N LYS A 167 -18.46 3.77 -0.21
CA LYS A 167 -19.87 3.39 -0.33
C LYS A 167 -20.60 4.05 -1.51
N ASN A 168 -19.89 4.77 -2.38
CA ASN A 168 -20.46 5.53 -3.48
C ASN A 168 -20.79 4.62 -4.67
N ASP A 169 -22.04 4.19 -4.77
CA ASP A 169 -22.59 3.41 -5.89
C ASP A 169 -23.02 4.27 -7.09
N LYS A 170 -22.83 5.59 -7.00
CA LYS A 170 -23.15 6.58 -8.05
C LYS A 170 -21.92 7.25 -8.63
N ALA A 171 -20.71 6.72 -8.38
CA ALA A 171 -19.49 7.25 -8.95
C ALA A 171 -19.55 7.24 -10.49
N GLU A 172 -18.99 8.27 -11.14
CA GLU A 172 -19.07 8.45 -12.60
C GLU A 172 -18.63 7.22 -13.41
N ILE A 173 -17.59 6.51 -12.95
CA ILE A 173 -17.13 5.28 -13.58
C ILE A 173 -18.20 4.17 -13.59
N LEU A 174 -19.01 4.08 -12.54
CA LEU A 174 -20.10 3.10 -12.44
C LEU A 174 -21.30 3.52 -13.30
N THR A 175 -21.60 4.81 -13.38
CA THR A 175 -22.60 5.33 -14.33
C THR A 175 -22.21 4.99 -15.77
N LYS A 176 -20.92 5.07 -16.11
CA LYS A 176 -20.40 4.79 -17.45
C LYS A 176 -20.33 3.30 -17.81
N PHE A 177 -19.85 2.46 -16.91
CA PHE A 177 -19.52 1.05 -17.22
C PHE A 177 -20.36 0.00 -16.45
N GLY A 178 -21.22 0.46 -15.54
CA GLY A 178 -22.02 -0.39 -14.66
C GLY A 178 -21.17 -1.25 -13.73
N ASN A 179 -21.81 -2.25 -13.12
CA ASN A 179 -21.16 -3.14 -12.14
C ASN A 179 -20.24 -4.20 -12.75
N SER A 180 -20.01 -4.16 -14.07
CA SER A 180 -19.14 -5.10 -14.78
C SER A 180 -17.66 -4.91 -14.47
N ILE A 181 -17.27 -3.71 -14.05
CA ILE A 181 -15.91 -3.29 -13.69
C ILE A 181 -15.57 -3.48 -12.21
N LEU A 182 -16.48 -4.03 -11.41
CA LEU A 182 -16.24 -4.26 -9.98
C LEU A 182 -15.47 -5.57 -9.76
N THR A 183 -14.54 -5.56 -8.81
CA THR A 183 -13.92 -6.81 -8.36
C THR A 183 -14.97 -7.70 -7.71
N ARG A 184 -14.83 -9.01 -7.92
CA ARG A 184 -15.70 -10.03 -7.32
C ARG A 184 -14.90 -11.01 -6.48
N ASP A 185 -15.59 -11.61 -5.52
CA ASP A 185 -15.07 -12.77 -4.81
C ASP A 185 -15.17 -14.05 -5.66
N GLN A 186 -14.58 -15.14 -5.17
CA GLN A 186 -14.58 -16.42 -5.89
C GLN A 186 -15.98 -17.04 -6.11
N TYR A 187 -17.01 -16.47 -5.49
CA TYR A 187 -18.41 -16.86 -5.66
C TYR A 187 -19.17 -15.90 -6.60
N GLY A 188 -18.46 -14.98 -7.26
CA GLY A 188 -19.03 -14.02 -8.20
C GLY A 188 -19.72 -12.82 -7.53
N ARG A 189 -19.62 -12.64 -6.21
CA ARG A 189 -20.26 -11.53 -5.49
C ARG A 189 -19.35 -10.29 -5.49
N PRO A 190 -19.90 -9.08 -5.69
CA PRO A 190 -19.11 -7.85 -5.60
C PRO A 190 -18.50 -7.64 -4.19
N SER A 191 -17.43 -6.85 -4.10
CA SER A 191 -16.72 -6.58 -2.85
C SER A 191 -17.61 -6.04 -1.72
N LYS A 192 -18.58 -5.19 -2.07
CA LYS A 192 -19.68 -4.79 -1.21
C LYS A 192 -20.93 -5.54 -1.66
N THR A 193 -21.52 -6.31 -0.74
CA THR A 193 -22.73 -7.08 -1.01
C THR A 193 -23.56 -7.21 0.26
N ASP A 194 -24.89 -7.11 0.11
CA ASP A 194 -25.83 -7.44 1.18
C ASP A 194 -26.18 -8.93 1.20
N SER A 195 -25.76 -9.68 0.18
CA SER A 195 -25.96 -11.13 0.09
C SER A 195 -25.04 -11.86 1.04
N LYS A 196 -25.62 -12.43 2.10
CA LYS A 196 -24.92 -13.26 3.08
C LYS A 196 -24.97 -14.73 2.70
N MET A 197 -23.80 -15.37 2.67
CA MET A 197 -23.62 -16.82 2.63
C MET A 197 -23.23 -17.31 4.02
N GLU A 198 -23.51 -18.59 4.32
CA GLU A 198 -23.09 -19.22 5.59
C GLU A 198 -21.60 -19.07 5.89
N LEU A 199 -20.76 -19.01 4.85
CA LEU A 199 -19.31 -18.83 4.99
C LEU A 199 -18.93 -17.43 5.49
N ASP A 200 -19.79 -16.42 5.31
CA ASP A 200 -19.50 -15.05 5.74
C ASP A 200 -19.41 -14.89 7.26
N LYS A 201 -19.80 -15.90 8.05
CA LYS A 201 -19.57 -15.89 9.51
C LYS A 201 -18.09 -16.09 9.90
N TYR A 202 -17.26 -16.56 8.97
CA TYR A 202 -15.84 -16.84 9.21
C TYR A 202 -14.92 -15.67 8.85
N TYR A 203 -15.42 -14.64 8.18
CA TYR A 203 -14.61 -13.49 7.75
C TYR A 203 -15.38 -12.17 7.74
N LEU A 204 -14.65 -11.08 7.89
CA LEU A 204 -15.11 -9.70 7.77
C LEU A 204 -14.61 -9.14 6.45
N ARG A 205 -15.54 -8.53 5.71
CA ARG A 205 -15.26 -7.74 4.51
C ARG A 205 -14.97 -6.30 4.90
N GLU A 206 -14.26 -5.57 4.03
CA GLU A 206 -14.02 -4.13 4.23
C GLU A 206 -15.27 -3.25 4.02
N ASP A 207 -16.39 -3.82 3.57
CA ASP A 207 -17.65 -3.11 3.31
C ASP A 207 -17.51 -1.88 2.39
N GLN A 208 -16.71 -2.04 1.32
CA GLN A 208 -16.44 -1.01 0.32
C GLN A 208 -16.57 -1.56 -1.10
N ILE A 209 -16.99 -0.69 -2.02
CA ILE A 209 -17.06 -0.95 -3.46
C ILE A 209 -15.64 -0.80 -4.01
N PHE A 210 -15.11 -1.86 -4.61
CA PHE A 210 -13.79 -1.89 -5.22
C PHE A 210 -13.89 -2.14 -6.73
N LEU A 211 -13.11 -1.38 -7.48
CA LEU A 211 -12.87 -1.57 -8.89
C LEU A 211 -11.96 -2.79 -9.12
N GLU A 212 -12.15 -3.48 -10.24
CA GLU A 212 -11.28 -4.59 -10.67
C GLU A 212 -10.05 -4.03 -11.38
N PRO A 213 -8.84 -4.09 -10.78
CA PRO A 213 -7.61 -3.60 -11.43
C PRO A 213 -7.26 -4.39 -12.69
N GLY A 214 -7.73 -5.63 -12.83
CA GLY A 214 -7.56 -6.42 -14.03
C GLY A 214 -8.50 -6.07 -15.20
N ASP A 215 -9.38 -5.07 -15.05
CA ASP A 215 -10.24 -4.57 -16.13
C ASP A 215 -9.55 -3.39 -16.85
N PRO A 216 -9.26 -3.50 -18.17
CA PRO A 216 -8.60 -2.41 -18.91
C PRO A 216 -9.34 -1.06 -18.85
N ARG A 217 -10.67 -1.06 -18.69
CA ARG A 217 -11.46 0.17 -18.57
C ARG A 217 -11.20 0.89 -17.25
N VAL A 218 -10.92 0.15 -16.18
CA VAL A 218 -10.55 0.70 -14.87
C VAL A 218 -9.15 1.30 -14.95
N GLU A 219 -8.20 0.59 -15.55
CA GLU A 219 -6.84 1.07 -15.76
C GLU A 219 -6.84 2.40 -16.54
N GLU A 220 -7.53 2.46 -17.69
CA GLU A 220 -7.62 3.67 -18.51
C GLU A 220 -8.26 4.84 -17.73
N TYR A 221 -9.33 4.58 -16.98
CA TYR A 221 -10.00 5.60 -16.17
C TYR A 221 -9.06 6.19 -15.11
N VAL A 222 -8.32 5.33 -14.39
CA VAL A 222 -7.35 5.76 -13.38
C VAL A 222 -6.23 6.59 -14.02
N LEU A 223 -5.65 6.13 -15.14
CA LEU A 223 -4.59 6.87 -15.84
C LEU A 223 -5.08 8.24 -16.33
N THR A 224 -6.33 8.32 -16.79
CA THR A 224 -6.93 9.59 -17.23
C THR A 224 -7.07 10.58 -16.06
N ILE A 225 -7.49 10.12 -14.88
CA ILE A 225 -7.56 10.94 -13.67
C ILE A 225 -6.17 11.43 -13.25
N ILE A 226 -5.19 10.54 -13.17
CA ILE A 226 -3.82 10.93 -12.79
C ILE A 226 -3.27 11.96 -13.79
N ASN A 227 -3.48 11.74 -15.08
CA ASN A 227 -3.07 12.69 -16.12
C ASN A 227 -3.77 14.05 -15.97
N GLU A 228 -5.07 14.08 -15.63
CA GLU A 228 -5.79 15.33 -15.38
C GLU A 228 -5.18 16.12 -14.21
N ILE A 229 -4.92 15.44 -13.09
CA ILE A 229 -4.37 16.06 -11.87
C ILE A 229 -2.99 16.69 -12.15
N ILE A 230 -2.04 15.93 -12.71
CA ILE A 230 -0.67 16.42 -12.93
C ILE A 230 -0.58 17.50 -14.00
N ASN A 231 -1.57 17.60 -14.90
CA ASN A 231 -1.64 18.69 -15.88
C ASN A 231 -2.33 19.94 -15.33
N ARG A 232 -3.32 19.79 -14.45
CA ARG A 232 -4.04 20.93 -13.84
C ARG A 232 -3.25 21.60 -12.72
N TYR A 233 -2.39 20.87 -12.01
CA TYR A 233 -1.69 21.35 -10.81
C TYR A 233 -0.17 21.16 -10.92
N PRO A 234 0.54 22.04 -11.66
CA PRO A 234 1.98 21.91 -11.89
C PRO A 234 2.85 22.15 -10.65
N LEU A 235 2.28 22.74 -9.58
CA LEU A 235 2.98 22.98 -8.31
C LEU A 235 3.00 21.75 -7.38
N LEU A 236 2.35 20.64 -7.77
CA LEU A 236 2.45 19.40 -7.03
C LEU A 236 3.87 18.86 -7.06
N SER A 237 4.31 18.29 -5.95
CA SER A 237 5.58 17.55 -5.85
C SER A 237 5.42 16.09 -6.27
N GLY A 238 4.19 15.61 -6.47
CA GLY A 238 3.95 14.23 -6.83
C GLY A 238 2.52 13.73 -6.61
N ILE A 239 2.36 12.43 -6.77
CA ILE A 239 1.13 11.69 -6.52
C ILE A 239 1.34 10.72 -5.34
N HIS A 240 0.32 10.60 -4.50
CA HIS A 240 0.26 9.65 -3.40
C HIS A 240 -0.92 8.71 -3.60
N LEU A 241 -0.65 7.44 -3.90
CA LEU A 241 -1.66 6.43 -4.21
C LEU A 241 -2.12 5.72 -2.95
N ASP A 242 -3.43 5.64 -2.75
CA ASP A 242 -4.05 4.90 -1.66
C ASP A 242 -5.11 3.94 -2.21
N TYR A 243 -5.41 2.88 -1.47
CA TYR A 243 -6.27 1.78 -1.91
C TYR A 243 -5.82 1.17 -3.26
N ILE A 244 -4.53 1.21 -3.58
CA ILE A 244 -3.94 0.56 -4.75
C ILE A 244 -3.67 -0.93 -4.46
N ARG A 245 -4.75 -1.66 -4.23
CA ARG A 245 -4.78 -3.05 -3.76
C ARG A 245 -6.15 -3.67 -3.96
N TYR A 246 -6.26 -4.98 -3.84
CA TYR A 246 -7.54 -5.65 -3.63
C TYR A 246 -8.05 -5.46 -2.18
N PRO A 247 -9.35 -5.72 -1.93
CA PRO A 247 -9.86 -5.81 -0.57
C PRO A 247 -9.14 -6.91 0.22
N SER A 248 -8.84 -6.64 1.49
CA SER A 248 -8.12 -7.49 2.43
C SER A 248 -9.11 -7.98 3.51
N PRO A 249 -9.85 -9.09 3.27
CA PRO A 249 -10.70 -9.66 4.30
C PRO A 249 -9.88 -10.16 5.51
N VAL A 250 -10.54 -10.26 6.67
CA VAL A 250 -9.95 -10.79 7.92
C VAL A 250 -10.87 -11.85 8.54
N PRO A 251 -10.36 -12.89 9.23
CA PRO A 251 -8.94 -13.17 9.42
C PRO A 251 -8.27 -13.56 8.11
N PHE A 252 -7.01 -13.18 7.96
CA PHE A 252 -6.15 -13.67 6.89
C PHE A 252 -5.10 -14.58 7.49
N ILE A 253 -5.10 -15.84 7.07
CA ILE A 253 -4.05 -16.80 7.39
C ILE A 253 -3.48 -17.23 6.03
N PRO A 254 -2.15 -17.21 5.82
CA PRO A 254 -1.56 -17.70 4.58
C PRO A 254 -2.11 -19.09 4.21
N GLY A 255 -2.52 -19.26 2.94
CA GLY A 255 -3.17 -20.48 2.44
C GLY A 255 -4.66 -20.61 2.76
N SER A 256 -5.23 -19.84 3.70
CA SER A 256 -6.65 -19.96 4.08
C SER A 256 -7.63 -19.52 3.00
N ARG A 257 -7.16 -18.85 1.93
CA ARG A 257 -8.01 -18.55 0.76
C ARG A 257 -8.30 -19.77 -0.12
N PHE A 258 -7.51 -20.84 0.02
CA PHE A 258 -7.64 -22.06 -0.78
C PHE A 258 -8.48 -23.14 -0.08
N ILE A 259 -8.89 -22.90 1.17
CA ILE A 259 -9.81 -23.78 1.89
C ILE A 259 -11.25 -23.29 1.72
N LYS A 260 -12.22 -24.16 2.04
CA LYS A 260 -13.66 -23.87 1.97
C LYS A 260 -14.10 -22.59 2.71
N PHE A 261 -13.33 -22.13 3.70
CA PHE A 261 -13.65 -20.96 4.52
C PHE A 261 -12.94 -19.67 4.09
N GLY A 262 -12.16 -19.72 3.02
CA GLY A 262 -11.42 -18.58 2.48
C GLY A 262 -12.32 -17.55 1.82
N LEU A 263 -11.86 -16.29 1.82
CA LEU A 263 -12.38 -15.25 0.95
C LEU A 263 -11.22 -14.57 0.22
N THR A 264 -11.34 -14.43 -1.09
CA THR A 264 -10.39 -13.68 -1.90
C THR A 264 -11.13 -12.95 -3.02
N TYR A 265 -10.46 -11.98 -3.64
CA TYR A 265 -11.00 -11.13 -4.69
C TYR A 265 -10.16 -11.25 -5.97
N GLY A 266 -10.56 -10.54 -7.03
CA GLY A 266 -9.96 -10.60 -8.36
C GLY A 266 -10.79 -11.33 -9.40
N TYR A 267 -11.98 -11.84 -9.05
CA TYR A 267 -12.82 -12.61 -9.97
C TYR A 267 -13.73 -11.70 -10.81
N GLY A 268 -13.35 -10.44 -11.03
CA GLY A 268 -14.05 -9.58 -11.99
C GLY A 268 -14.06 -10.19 -13.39
N PRO A 269 -15.16 -10.08 -14.16
CA PRO A 269 -15.34 -10.85 -15.40
C PRO A 269 -14.19 -10.67 -16.41
N LYS A 270 -13.75 -9.43 -16.64
CA LYS A 270 -12.65 -9.12 -17.57
C LYS A 270 -11.29 -9.59 -17.07
N ASN A 271 -11.07 -9.62 -15.75
CA ASN A 271 -9.82 -10.13 -15.19
C ASN A 271 -9.70 -11.66 -15.38
N VAL A 272 -10.80 -12.38 -15.12
CA VAL A 272 -10.89 -13.83 -15.33
C VAL A 272 -10.72 -14.18 -16.81
N GLU A 273 -11.40 -13.47 -17.70
CA GLU A 273 -11.28 -13.65 -19.16
C GLU A 273 -9.83 -13.49 -19.61
N ARG A 274 -9.18 -12.39 -19.25
CA ARG A 274 -7.78 -12.12 -19.63
C ARG A 274 -6.80 -13.15 -19.06
N PHE A 275 -7.03 -13.64 -17.84
CA PHE A 275 -6.21 -14.69 -17.27
C PHE A 275 -6.33 -16.00 -18.05
N LYS A 276 -7.58 -16.39 -18.39
CA LYS A 276 -7.85 -17.58 -19.21
C LYS A 276 -7.22 -17.45 -20.58
N ASP A 277 -7.35 -16.31 -21.24
CA ASP A 277 -6.74 -16.06 -22.55
C ASP A 277 -5.21 -16.14 -22.50
N LYS A 278 -4.60 -15.68 -21.39
CA LYS A 278 -3.14 -15.66 -21.23
C LYS A 278 -2.55 -17.03 -20.88
N THR A 279 -3.27 -17.85 -20.11
CA THR A 279 -2.71 -19.05 -19.47
C THR A 279 -3.38 -20.35 -19.90
N GLY A 280 -4.58 -20.29 -20.49
CA GLY A 280 -5.45 -21.44 -20.74
C GLY A 280 -6.21 -21.94 -19.51
N LEU A 281 -5.95 -21.41 -18.30
CA LEU A 281 -6.56 -21.86 -17.05
C LEU A 281 -7.88 -21.12 -16.77
N ASN A 282 -8.89 -21.84 -16.27
CA ASN A 282 -10.17 -21.25 -15.88
C ASN A 282 -10.32 -21.23 -14.35
N VAL A 283 -10.15 -20.07 -13.73
CA VAL A 283 -10.23 -19.89 -12.26
C VAL A 283 -11.64 -19.99 -11.69
N LEU A 284 -12.67 -19.98 -12.53
CA LEU A 284 -14.05 -20.26 -12.12
C LEU A 284 -14.37 -21.76 -12.10
N GLU A 285 -13.51 -22.57 -12.73
CA GLU A 285 -13.51 -24.02 -12.59
C GLU A 285 -12.54 -24.43 -11.47
N THR A 286 -12.40 -25.73 -11.23
CA THR A 286 -11.48 -26.20 -10.18
C THR A 286 -10.05 -26.05 -10.66
N LEU A 287 -9.25 -25.25 -9.93
CA LEU A 287 -7.80 -25.29 -10.04
C LEU A 287 -7.30 -26.58 -9.36
N ASN A 288 -6.45 -27.33 -10.04
CA ASN A 288 -6.17 -28.72 -9.69
C ASN A 288 -4.97 -28.90 -8.75
N ASN A 289 -4.11 -27.89 -8.64
CA ASN A 289 -2.85 -27.96 -7.89
C ASN A 289 -2.40 -26.57 -7.40
N GLU A 290 -1.39 -26.57 -6.52
CA GLU A 290 -0.82 -25.37 -5.93
C GLU A 290 -0.26 -24.39 -6.97
N ASP A 291 0.38 -24.88 -8.03
CA ASP A 291 0.98 -24.04 -9.07
C ASP A 291 -0.07 -23.20 -9.82
N GLU A 292 -1.24 -23.79 -10.12
CA GLU A 292 -2.36 -23.09 -10.74
C GLU A 292 -2.94 -22.00 -9.83
N TYR A 293 -3.03 -22.26 -8.52
CA TYR A 293 -3.43 -21.26 -7.53
C TYR A 293 -2.41 -20.13 -7.41
N LEU A 294 -1.12 -20.45 -7.39
CA LEU A 294 -0.03 -19.46 -7.38
C LEU A 294 -0.02 -18.63 -8.66
N ALA A 295 -0.28 -19.24 -9.82
CA ALA A 295 -0.39 -18.53 -11.09
C ALA A 295 -1.50 -17.48 -11.06
N TRP A 296 -2.66 -17.80 -10.48
CA TRP A 296 -3.75 -16.84 -10.30
C TRP A 296 -3.39 -15.69 -9.35
N ASP A 297 -2.71 -16.01 -8.24
CA ASP A 297 -2.29 -14.98 -7.28
C ASP A 297 -1.21 -14.06 -7.84
N ASN A 298 -0.25 -14.62 -8.57
CA ASN A 298 0.75 -13.86 -9.31
C ASN A 298 0.10 -12.95 -10.35
N TRP A 299 -0.89 -13.46 -11.08
CA TRP A 299 -1.64 -12.66 -12.04
C TRP A 299 -2.32 -11.45 -11.40
N LYS A 300 -3.01 -11.63 -10.27
CA LYS A 300 -3.65 -10.53 -9.52
C LYS A 300 -2.64 -9.51 -9.01
N ARG A 301 -1.52 -9.95 -8.44
CA ARG A 301 -0.39 -9.07 -8.05
C ARG A 301 0.13 -8.28 -9.24
N GLN A 302 0.27 -8.94 -10.39
CA GLN A 302 0.73 -8.30 -11.61
C GLN A 302 -0.22 -7.20 -12.08
N GLN A 303 -1.55 -7.39 -11.97
CA GLN A 303 -2.51 -6.35 -12.38
C GLN A 303 -2.36 -5.07 -11.56
N ILE A 304 -2.19 -5.19 -10.23
CA ILE A 304 -1.90 -4.02 -9.38
C ILE A 304 -0.55 -3.40 -9.75
N THR A 305 0.49 -4.23 -9.87
CA THR A 305 1.86 -3.78 -10.14
C THR A 305 1.98 -3.07 -11.49
N ASP A 306 1.32 -3.58 -12.53
CA ASP A 306 1.31 -2.96 -13.85
C ASP A 306 0.57 -1.63 -13.84
N LEU A 307 -0.54 -1.52 -13.10
CA LEU A 307 -1.24 -0.26 -12.93
C LEU A 307 -0.35 0.78 -12.24
N VAL A 308 0.33 0.41 -11.14
CA VAL A 308 1.27 1.32 -10.45
C VAL A 308 2.41 1.72 -11.39
N ARG A 309 2.98 0.78 -12.15
CA ARG A 309 4.06 1.06 -13.12
C ARG A 309 3.62 2.01 -14.22
N LYS A 310 2.40 1.84 -14.76
CA LYS A 310 1.84 2.74 -15.78
C LYS A 310 1.58 4.14 -15.22
N ILE A 311 1.03 4.23 -14.00
CA ILE A 311 0.86 5.51 -13.30
C ILE A 311 2.21 6.19 -13.11
N SER A 312 3.21 5.46 -12.61
CA SER A 312 4.54 6.00 -12.38
C SER A 312 5.20 6.49 -13.67
N SER A 313 5.15 5.68 -14.72
CA SER A 313 5.67 6.05 -16.05
C SER A 313 5.00 7.32 -16.57
N LEU A 314 3.67 7.42 -16.46
CA LEU A 314 2.90 8.60 -16.86
C LEU A 314 3.34 9.86 -16.08
N VAL A 315 3.50 9.75 -14.76
CA VAL A 315 3.96 10.86 -13.91
C VAL A 315 5.39 11.28 -14.27
N LYS A 316 6.30 10.32 -14.46
CA LYS A 316 7.71 10.59 -14.79
C LYS A 316 7.90 11.15 -16.20
N VAL A 317 7.03 10.78 -17.15
CA VAL A 317 7.01 11.41 -18.49
C VAL A 317 6.61 12.89 -18.40
N LYS A 318 5.70 13.25 -17.49
CA LYS A 318 5.33 14.66 -17.26
C LYS A 318 6.50 15.46 -16.67
N SER A 319 7.17 14.90 -15.67
CA SER A 319 8.42 15.44 -15.12
C SER A 319 9.12 14.37 -14.27
N ALA A 320 10.43 14.21 -14.48
CA ALA A 320 11.25 13.30 -13.69
C ALA A 320 11.33 13.70 -12.19
N GLU A 321 11.07 14.97 -11.88
CA GLU A 321 11.07 15.50 -10.50
C GLU A 321 9.80 15.15 -9.73
N LEU A 322 8.69 14.85 -10.42
CA LEU A 322 7.46 14.44 -9.75
C LEU A 322 7.65 13.07 -9.10
N LEU A 323 7.31 13.00 -7.82
CA LEU A 323 7.45 11.78 -7.02
C LEU A 323 6.16 10.96 -7.00
N VAL A 324 6.28 9.66 -6.85
CA VAL A 324 5.18 8.70 -6.72
C VAL A 324 5.37 7.94 -5.43
N SER A 325 4.35 7.99 -4.57
CA SER A 325 4.35 7.27 -3.31
C SER A 325 3.06 6.49 -3.13
N CYS A 326 3.08 5.49 -2.25
CA CYS A 326 1.91 4.67 -1.95
C CYS A 326 1.66 4.56 -0.45
N ALA A 327 0.41 4.67 -0.01
CA ALA A 327 -0.04 4.18 1.29
C ALA A 327 -0.14 2.65 1.24
N VAL A 328 0.60 1.96 2.12
CA VAL A 328 0.74 0.50 2.04
C VAL A 328 0.42 -0.21 3.34
N ILE A 329 -0.08 -1.44 3.24
CA ILE A 329 -0.23 -2.34 4.38
C ILE A 329 1.17 -2.66 4.91
N PRO A 330 1.44 -2.42 6.21
CA PRO A 330 2.81 -2.35 6.70
C PRO A 330 3.49 -3.73 6.78
N LEU A 331 2.75 -4.79 7.09
CA LEU A 331 3.27 -6.16 7.03
C LEU A 331 3.37 -6.65 5.57
N THR A 332 4.59 -6.79 5.06
CA THR A 332 4.91 -7.24 3.68
C THR A 332 4.15 -8.50 3.28
N GLU A 333 4.18 -9.55 4.11
CA GLU A 333 3.50 -10.83 3.84
C GLU A 333 1.99 -10.67 3.66
N ARG A 334 1.37 -9.83 4.50
CA ARG A 334 -0.06 -9.54 4.40
C ARG A 334 -0.36 -8.70 3.16
N ALA A 335 0.47 -7.70 2.88
CA ALA A 335 0.35 -6.87 1.69
C ALA A 335 0.44 -7.72 0.41
N TYR A 336 1.48 -8.56 0.31
CA TYR A 336 1.77 -9.44 -0.81
C TYR A 336 0.71 -10.52 -1.01
N SER A 337 0.32 -11.21 0.07
CA SER A 337 -0.54 -12.39 -0.03
C SER A 337 -2.02 -12.07 0.09
N ASN A 338 -2.46 -11.10 0.88
CA ASN A 338 -3.89 -10.82 1.05
C ASN A 338 -4.39 -9.71 0.11
N ALA A 339 -3.66 -8.61 0.08
CA ALA A 339 -4.05 -7.41 -0.65
C ALA A 339 -3.48 -7.33 -2.07
N PHE A 340 -2.53 -8.23 -2.39
CA PHE A 340 -1.76 -8.25 -3.64
C PHE A 340 -1.02 -6.92 -3.91
N GLN A 341 -0.62 -6.26 -2.83
CA GLN A 341 0.12 -4.99 -2.80
C GLN A 341 1.61 -5.29 -2.59
N ASP A 342 2.33 -5.56 -3.68
CA ASP A 342 3.74 -5.95 -3.65
C ASP A 342 4.68 -4.73 -3.58
N TRP A 343 4.52 -3.95 -2.53
CA TRP A 343 5.22 -2.68 -2.39
C TRP A 343 6.73 -2.83 -2.16
N SER A 344 7.19 -3.97 -1.65
CA SER A 344 8.62 -4.30 -1.57
C SER A 344 9.23 -4.36 -2.97
N TYR A 345 8.61 -5.11 -3.89
CA TYR A 345 9.04 -5.18 -5.27
C TYR A 345 8.96 -3.82 -5.97
N TRP A 346 7.92 -3.01 -5.69
CA TRP A 346 7.79 -1.68 -6.28
C TRP A 346 8.94 -0.74 -5.88
N LEU A 347 9.46 -0.86 -4.66
CA LEU A 347 10.62 -0.09 -4.21
C LEU A 347 11.92 -0.62 -4.83
N GLU A 348 12.12 -1.94 -4.84
CA GLU A 348 13.33 -2.58 -5.39
C GLU A 348 13.53 -2.24 -6.87
N GLU A 349 12.45 -2.22 -7.65
CA GLU A 349 12.47 -1.91 -9.08
C GLU A 349 12.34 -0.42 -9.39
N GLY A 350 12.26 0.44 -8.38
CA GLY A 350 12.07 1.88 -8.57
C GLY A 350 10.75 2.26 -9.26
N VAL A 351 9.73 1.41 -9.16
CA VAL A 351 8.38 1.68 -9.66
C VAL A 351 7.74 2.84 -8.87
N ILE A 352 8.02 2.92 -7.58
CA ILE A 352 7.64 4.06 -6.72
C ILE A 352 8.88 4.65 -6.06
N ASP A 353 8.84 5.94 -5.74
CA ASP A 353 9.96 6.63 -5.10
C ASP A 353 10.07 6.29 -3.61
N TYR A 354 8.93 6.07 -2.94
CA TYR A 354 8.88 5.63 -1.54
C TYR A 354 7.49 5.09 -1.15
N ALA A 355 7.46 4.24 -0.13
CA ALA A 355 6.23 3.73 0.49
C ALA A 355 5.95 4.45 1.81
N VAL A 356 4.67 4.68 2.12
CA VAL A 356 4.22 5.24 3.40
C VAL A 356 3.40 4.16 4.11
N LEU A 357 3.99 3.58 5.15
CA LEU A 357 3.42 2.45 5.87
C LEU A 357 2.20 2.90 6.70
N MET A 358 1.07 2.22 6.54
CA MET A 358 -0.13 2.43 7.35
C MET A 358 -0.03 1.72 8.71
N ASP A 359 1.04 2.00 9.45
CA ASP A 359 1.25 1.45 10.78
C ASP A 359 0.48 2.27 11.83
N TYR A 360 -0.73 1.79 12.13
CA TYR A 360 -1.64 2.41 13.09
C TYR A 360 -1.61 1.74 14.46
N THR A 361 -0.58 0.93 14.74
CA THR A 361 -0.40 0.34 16.06
C THR A 361 -0.15 1.44 17.11
N ARG A 362 -0.55 1.16 18.35
CA ARG A 362 -0.14 1.96 19.52
C ARG A 362 1.08 1.38 20.22
N ASP A 363 1.55 0.22 19.78
CA ASP A 363 2.69 -0.49 20.35
C ASP A 363 3.98 -0.12 19.61
N ASN A 364 4.82 0.68 20.25
CA ASN A 364 6.09 1.13 19.71
C ASN A 364 7.08 -0.02 19.43
N GLN A 365 6.99 -1.14 20.16
CA GLN A 365 7.84 -2.29 19.88
C GLN A 365 7.38 -2.97 18.60
N PHE A 366 6.08 -3.23 18.47
CA PHE A 366 5.51 -3.81 17.26
C PHE A 366 5.82 -2.93 16.04
N ALA A 367 5.66 -1.61 16.16
CA ALA A 367 5.99 -0.68 15.08
C ALA A 367 7.43 -0.86 14.57
N LYS A 368 8.40 -1.04 15.47
CA LYS A 368 9.81 -1.27 15.11
C LYS A 368 10.10 -2.63 14.49
N GLU A 369 9.21 -3.61 14.67
CA GLU A 369 9.37 -4.96 14.12
C GLU A 369 8.70 -5.10 12.75
N VAL A 370 7.76 -4.20 12.42
CA VAL A 370 7.02 -4.18 11.15
C VAL A 370 7.75 -3.36 10.07
N VAL A 371 8.56 -2.38 10.50
CA VAL A 371 9.47 -1.57 9.66
C VAL A 371 10.83 -2.25 9.60
#